data_AF-A0A972LNP2-F1
#
_entry.id   AF-A0A972LNP2-F1
#
_cell.length_a   1.000
_cell.length_b   1.000
_cell.length_c   1.000
_cell.angle_alpha   90.00
_cell.angle_beta   90.00
_cell.angle_gamma   90.00
#
_symmetry.space_group_name_H-M   'P 1'
#
loop_
_entity.id
_entity.type
_entity.pdbx_description
1 polymer ?
#
loop_
_entity_poly.entity_id
_entity_poly.type
_entity_poly.pdbx_seq_one_letter_code
_entity_poly.pdbx_strand_id
1 'polypeptide(L)' 'MARKIAWIHGDQSKSKRAMAVPLNSQALKVLKKQREQHSRYVFTYKGKVVYQVNAKAWRSGLRKVGIENSR' A
#
# COMPACT_ATOMS: atom_id res chain seq x y z
N MET A 1 22.52 -8.90 -4.08
CA MET A 1 21.40 -7.93 -4.11
C MET A 1 20.18 -8.54 -3.45
N ALA A 2 19.58 -7.88 -2.45
CA ALA A 2 18.33 -8.37 -1.86
C ALA A 2 17.16 -8.17 -2.84
N ARG A 3 16.33 -9.20 -3.03
CA ARG A 3 15.12 -9.12 -3.87
C ARG A 3 14.17 -8.08 -3.30
N LYS A 4 13.79 -7.10 -4.12
CA LYS A 4 12.81 -6.04 -3.77
C LYS A 4 11.40 -6.52 -4.13
N ILE A 5 10.97 -7.59 -3.48
CA ILE A 5 9.72 -8.29 -3.82
C ILE A 5 8.94 -8.53 -2.53
N ALA A 6 7.65 -8.21 -2.55
CA ALA A 6 6.69 -8.74 -1.58
C ALA A 6 6.09 -10.02 -2.15
N TRP A 7 6.16 -11.11 -1.38
CA TRP A 7 5.56 -12.39 -1.73
C TRP A 7 4.20 -12.50 -1.06
N ILE A 8 3.18 -12.82 -1.87
CA ILE A 8 1.85 -13.19 -1.38
C ILE A 8 1.71 -14.67 -1.66
N HIS A 9 1.58 -15.48 -0.61
CA HIS A 9 1.42 -16.92 -0.76
C HIS A 9 0.01 -17.27 -1.27
N GLY A 10 -0.15 -18.46 -1.86
CA GLY A 10 -1.41 -18.84 -2.50
C GLY A 10 -2.59 -18.90 -1.52
N ASP A 11 -2.35 -19.29 -0.28
CA ASP A 11 -3.30 -19.29 0.84
C ASP A 11 -3.77 -17.88 1.23
N GLN A 12 -2.95 -16.85 0.97
CA GLN A 12 -3.26 -15.44 1.25
C GLN A 12 -3.95 -14.74 0.07
N SER A 13 -3.92 -15.35 -1.13
CA SER A 13 -4.45 -14.78 -2.35
C SER A 13 -5.84 -15.33 -2.67
N LYS A 14 -6.78 -14.44 -3.05
CA LYS A 14 -8.12 -14.84 -3.50
C LYS A 14 -8.07 -15.80 -4.71
N SER A 15 -7.04 -15.69 -5.55
CA SER A 15 -6.88 -16.54 -6.73
C SER A 15 -6.25 -17.91 -6.44
N LYS A 16 -5.87 -18.18 -5.18
CA LYS A 16 -5.12 -19.39 -4.76
C LYS A 16 -3.77 -19.58 -5.47
N ARG A 17 -3.22 -18.52 -6.07
CA ARG A 17 -1.91 -18.52 -6.73
C ARG A 17 -0.94 -17.61 -5.98
N ALA A 18 0.29 -18.06 -5.81
CA ALA A 18 1.35 -17.22 -5.24
C ALA A 18 1.66 -16.05 -6.18
N MET A 19 1.88 -14.86 -5.62
CA MET A 19 2.10 -13.64 -6.39
C MET A 19 3.40 -12.95 -6.00
N ALA A 20 4.20 -12.73 -7.04
CA ALA A 20 5.29 -11.78 -7.18
C ALA A 20 4.87 -10.30 -7.17
N VAL A 21 5.04 -9.50 -6.11
CA VAL A 21 4.82 -8.04 -6.20
C VAL A 21 6.17 -7.29 -6.15
N PRO A 22 6.70 -6.82 -7.29
CA PRO A 22 7.91 -6.01 -7.32
C PRO A 22 7.71 -4.67 -6.61
N LEU A 23 8.66 -4.30 -5.76
CA LEU A 23 8.68 -3.03 -5.04
C LEU A 23 9.72 -2.10 -5.65
N ASN A 24 9.24 -1.00 -6.24
CA ASN A 24 10.12 0.05 -6.76
C ASN A 24 10.78 0.83 -5.60
N SER A 25 11.70 1.74 -5.95
CA SER A 25 12.45 2.53 -4.97
C SER A 25 11.55 3.40 -4.08
N GLN A 26 10.46 3.95 -4.62
CA GLN A 26 9.53 4.79 -3.88
C GLN A 26 8.67 3.98 -2.91
N ALA A 27 8.17 2.81 -3.34
CA ALA A 27 7.45 1.89 -2.48
C ALA A 27 8.30 1.46 -1.28
N LEU A 28 9.56 1.10 -1.51
CA LEU A 28 10.49 0.76 -0.42
C LEU A 28 10.73 1.92 0.55
N LYS A 29 10.88 3.14 0.04
CA LYS A 29 11.02 4.34 0.88
C LYS A 29 9.79 4.53 1.78
N VAL A 30 8.59 4.39 1.22
CA VAL A 30 7.34 4.50 1.98
C VAL A 30 7.24 3.40 3.04
N LEU A 31 7.48 2.13 2.68
CA LEU A 31 7.40 1.01 3.61
C LEU A 31 8.39 1.16 4.77
N LYS A 32 9.62 1.62 4.50
CA LYS A 32 10.62 1.89 5.54
C LYS A 32 10.15 2.95 6.54
N LYS A 33 9.52 4.03 6.08
CA LYS A 33 8.97 5.08 6.94
C LYS A 33 7.82 4.59 7.84
N GLN A 34 7.10 3.57 7.41
CA GLN A 34 5.97 3.00 8.14
C GLN A 34 6.35 1.86 9.10
N ARG A 35 7.62 1.42 9.10
CA ARG A 35 8.08 0.41 10.06
C ARG A 35 7.86 0.91 11.48
N GLU A 36 7.43 -0.01 12.36
CA GLU A 36 7.25 0.19 13.80
C GLU A 36 6.14 1.19 14.21
N GLN A 37 5.43 1.81 13.26
CA GLN A 37 4.31 2.71 13.57
C GLN A 37 3.07 1.97 14.06
N HIS A 38 2.92 0.70 13.69
CA HIS A 38 1.83 -0.16 14.16
C HIS A 38 2.28 -1.63 14.14
N SER A 39 1.87 -2.39 15.16
CA SER A 39 2.27 -3.78 15.39
C SER A 39 1.82 -4.80 14.34
N ARG A 40 0.90 -4.45 13.43
CA ARG A 40 0.25 -5.42 12.52
C ARG A 40 0.01 -4.88 11.12
N TYR A 41 -0.33 -3.60 10.99
CA TYR A 41 -0.72 -3.01 9.71
C TYR A 41 0.26 -1.91 9.29
N VAL A 42 0.74 -1.97 8.05
CA VAL A 42 1.70 -0.98 7.53
C VAL A 42 1.03 0.37 7.23
N PHE A 43 -0.24 0.36 6.79
CA PHE A 43 -0.98 1.57 6.46
C PHE A 43 -2.16 1.75 7.40
N THR A 44 -2.04 2.72 8.30
CA THR A 44 -3.08 3.08 9.26
C THR A 44 -3.27 4.59 9.31
N TYR A 45 -4.44 5.02 9.77
CA TYR A 45 -4.74 6.41 10.06
C TYR A 45 -5.32 6.50 11.47
N LYS A 46 -4.65 7.25 12.35
CA LYS A 46 -5.00 7.34 13.78
C LYS A 46 -5.16 5.96 14.44
N GLY A 47 -4.23 5.04 14.16
CA GLY A 47 -4.24 3.66 14.69
C GLY A 47 -5.29 2.72 14.07
N LYS A 48 -6.13 3.21 13.15
CA LYS A 48 -7.13 2.37 12.46
C LYS A 48 -6.65 1.97 11.08
N VAL A 49 -6.92 0.73 10.68
CA VAL A 49 -6.56 0.20 9.37
C VAL A 49 -7.29 0.94 8.26
N VAL A 50 -6.57 1.24 7.18
CA VAL A 50 -7.16 1.80 5.96
C VAL A 50 -7.54 0.65 5.02
N TYR A 51 -8.82 0.31 4.96
CA TYR A 51 -9.33 -0.72 4.05
C TYR A 51 -9.70 -0.16 2.66
N GLN A 52 -10.11 1.11 2.60
CA GLN A 52 -10.52 1.77 1.36
C GLN A 52 -9.51 2.86 0.98
N VAL A 53 -8.70 2.57 -0.03
CA VAL A 53 -7.63 3.48 -0.48
C VAL A 53 -8.19 4.67 -1.28
N ASN A 54 -9.23 4.45 -2.09
CA ASN A 54 -9.92 5.49 -2.84
C ASN A 54 -10.97 6.23 -1.99
N ALA A 55 -10.56 6.70 -0.81
CA ALA A 55 -11.41 7.43 0.14
C ALA A 55 -11.12 8.94 0.12
N LYS A 56 -11.66 9.66 1.12
CA LYS A 56 -11.58 11.13 1.23
C LYS A 56 -10.15 11.69 1.06
N ALA A 57 -9.15 11.02 1.63
CA ALA A 57 -7.75 11.44 1.56
C ALA A 57 -7.22 11.43 0.12
N TRP A 58 -7.45 10.33 -0.63
CA TRP A 58 -7.03 10.21 -2.03
C TRP A 58 -7.71 11.25 -2.91
N ARG A 59 -9.05 11.35 -2.83
CA ARG A 59 -9.82 12.34 -3.61
C ARG A 59 -9.44 13.79 -3.28
N SER A 60 -9.10 14.07 -2.01
CA SER A 60 -8.59 15.39 -1.63
C SER A 60 -7.22 15.68 -2.21
N GLY A 61 -6.34 14.68 -2.32
CA GLY A 61 -5.05 14.81 -2.97
C GLY A 61 -5.21 15.17 -4.44
N LEU A 62 -6.07 14.43 -5.16
CA LEU A 62 -6.36 14.68 -6.57
C LEU A 62 -6.87 16.10 -6.83
N ARG A 63 -7.84 16.57 -6.03
CA ARG A 63 -8.34 17.95 -6.13
C ARG A 63 -7.24 19.00 -5.93
N LYS A 64 -6.31 18.79 -4.99
CA LYS A 64 -5.21 19.73 -4.72
C LYS A 64 -4.25 19.87 -5.89
N VAL A 65 -4.14 18.85 -6.74
CA VAL A 65 -3.28 18.86 -7.93
C VAL A 65 -4.06 18.98 -9.24
N GLY A 66 -5.36 19.31 -9.17
CA GLY A 66 -6.21 19.54 -10.35
C GLY A 66 -6.54 18.29 -11.17
N ILE A 67 -6.47 17.08 -10.58
CA ILE A 67 -6.84 15.85 -11.28
C ILE A 67 -8.32 15.56 -11.02
N GLU A 68 -9.15 15.69 -12.06
CA GLU A 68 -10.62 15.54 -11.95
C GLU A 68 -11.11 14.13 -12.28
N ASN A 69 -10.37 13.37 -13.10
CA ASN A 69 -10.81 12.07 -13.59
C ASN A 69 -9.76 10.98 -13.32
N SER A 70 -9.82 10.37 -12.14
CA SER A 70 -9.05 9.18 -11.78
C SER A 70 -9.97 7.95 -11.83
N ARG A 71 -9.98 7.23 -12.96
CA ARG A 71 -10.68 5.94 -13.08
C ARG A 71 -9.82 4.81 -12.54
#